data_AF-A0A645GTA5-F1
#
_entry.id   AF-A0A645GTA5-F1
#
_cell.length_a   1.000
_cell.length_b   1.000
_cell.length_c   1.000
_cell.angle_alpha   90.00
_cell.angle_beta   90.00
_cell.angle_gamma   90.00
#
_symmetry.space_group_name_H-M   'P 1'
#
loop_
_entity.id
_entity.type
_entity.pdbx_description
1 polymer ?
#
loop_
_entity_poly.entity_id
_entity_poly.type
_entity_poly.pdbx_seq_one_letter_code
_entity_poly.pdbx_strand_id
1 'polypeptide(L)'
;MLIGPESSFEDFKNESLARAIMKAYQCVHMLETGKFGTVLELAQALKTDRSAIARTLALVNLAPDIVTAVFNGTAPETLTMAKLAGGIPDDWREQREAFGMT
;
A
#
# COMPACT_ATOMS: atom_id res chain seq x y z
N MET A 1 2.55 -37.83 -4.62
CA MET A 1 3.23 -36.63 -4.10
C MET A 1 2.21 -35.50 -4.13
N LEU A 2 1.68 -35.13 -2.97
CA LEU A 2 0.51 -34.27 -2.82
C LEU A 2 0.92 -32.80 -2.97
N ILE A 3 0.47 -32.14 -4.03
CA ILE A 3 0.31 -30.68 -4.03
C ILE A 3 -1.10 -30.43 -3.49
N GLY A 4 -1.17 -30.10 -2.20
CA GLY A 4 -2.43 -29.70 -1.56
C GLY A 4 -2.86 -28.33 -2.11
N PRO A 5 -4.13 -28.14 -2.49
CA PRO A 5 -4.61 -26.90 -3.07
C PRO A 5 -5.08 -25.93 -1.97
N GLU A 6 -4.28 -25.64 -0.95
CA GLU A 6 -4.63 -24.62 0.06
C GLU A 6 -3.35 -23.97 0.62
N SER A 7 -2.68 -23.16 -0.20
CA SER A 7 -1.95 -22.01 0.36
C SER A 7 -3.00 -20.97 0.71
N SER A 8 -3.72 -21.23 1.80
CA SER A 8 -4.69 -20.34 2.38
C SER A 8 -4.02 -18.99 2.64
N PHE A 9 -4.56 -17.95 2.01
CA PHE A 9 -4.19 -16.56 2.26
C PHE A 9 -4.76 -16.05 3.60
N GLU A 10 -5.04 -16.96 4.57
CA GLU A 10 -5.73 -16.61 5.83
C GLU A 10 -4.82 -16.05 6.91
N ASP A 11 -3.51 -15.89 6.69
CA ASP A 11 -2.58 -15.29 7.66
C ASP A 11 -2.32 -13.78 7.43
N PHE A 12 -3.17 -13.06 6.68
CA PHE A 12 -3.05 -11.61 6.56
C PHE A 12 -3.69 -10.86 7.72
N LYS A 13 -3.03 -10.84 8.89
CA LYS A 13 -3.37 -9.92 9.99
C LYS A 13 -3.42 -8.44 9.56
N ASN A 14 -2.83 -8.10 8.41
CA ASN A 14 -2.76 -6.77 7.80
C ASN A 14 -3.44 -6.69 6.42
N GLU A 15 -4.46 -7.50 6.17
CA GLU A 15 -5.13 -7.60 4.86
C GLU A 15 -5.56 -6.23 4.29
N SER A 16 -5.99 -5.31 5.16
CA SER A 16 -6.38 -3.96 4.78
C SER A 16 -5.20 -3.11 4.27
N LEU A 17 -4.03 -3.21 4.91
CA LEU A 17 -2.79 -2.53 4.50
C LEU A 17 -2.24 -3.13 3.21
N ALA A 18 -2.16 -4.46 3.13
CA ALA A 18 -1.68 -5.15 1.94
C ALA A 18 -2.54 -4.81 0.71
N ARG A 19 -3.87 -4.85 0.84
CA ARG A 19 -4.80 -4.44 -0.22
C ARG A 19 -4.64 -2.97 -0.60
N ALA A 20 -4.40 -2.08 0.36
CA ALA A 20 -4.17 -0.67 0.08
C ALA A 20 -2.88 -0.46 -0.74
N ILE A 21 -1.80 -1.15 -0.39
CA ILE A 21 -0.54 -1.11 -1.15
C ILE A 21 -0.73 -1.69 -2.55
N MET A 22 -1.37 -2.85 -2.69
CA MET A 22 -1.68 -3.42 -4.01
C MET A 22 -2.48 -2.43 -4.88
N LYS A 23 -3.49 -1.78 -4.31
CA LYS A 23 -4.30 -0.78 -5.01
C LYS A 23 -3.45 0.43 -5.44
N ALA A 24 -2.47 0.84 -4.63
CA ALA A 24 -1.53 1.91 -5.00
C ALA A 24 -0.75 1.55 -6.27
N TYR A 25 -0.12 0.37 -6.30
CA TYR A 25 0.61 -0.11 -7.47
C TYR A 25 -0.30 -0.27 -8.69
N GLN A 26 -1.54 -0.76 -8.52
CA GLN A 26 -2.52 -0.83 -9.61
C GLN A 26 -2.87 0.56 -10.16
N CYS A 27 -3.07 1.55 -9.29
CA CYS A 27 -3.34 2.93 -9.70
C CYS A 27 -2.17 3.54 -10.48
N VAL A 28 -0.93 3.37 -10.00
CA VAL A 28 0.28 3.78 -10.72
C VAL A 28 0.33 3.12 -12.08
N HIS A 29 0.15 1.80 -12.15
CA HIS A 29 0.18 1.06 -13.41
C HIS A 29 -0.89 1.55 -14.41
N MET A 30 -2.11 1.86 -13.95
CA MET A 30 -3.16 2.42 -14.81
C MET A 30 -2.82 3.81 -15.36
N LEU A 31 -2.06 4.63 -14.60
CA LEU A 31 -1.58 5.93 -15.07
C LEU A 31 -0.41 5.75 -16.05
N GLU A 32 0.55 4.88 -15.74
CA GLU A 32 1.74 4.61 -16.58
C GLU A 32 1.38 4.00 -17.94
N THR A 33 0.37 3.13 -17.97
CA THR A 33 -0.13 2.52 -19.21
C THR A 33 -1.00 3.49 -20.03
N GLY A 34 -1.29 4.68 -19.51
CA GLY A 34 -2.18 5.65 -20.16
C GLY A 34 -3.65 5.22 -20.16
N LYS A 35 -4.04 4.20 -19.39
CA LYS A 35 -5.46 3.83 -19.20
C LYS A 35 -6.27 4.99 -18.64
N PHE A 36 -5.64 5.82 -17.81
CA PHE A 36 -6.12 7.14 -17.44
C PHE A 36 -4.98 8.15 -17.59
N GLY A 37 -5.26 9.32 -18.16
CA GLY A 37 -4.25 10.34 -18.44
C GLY A 37 -3.93 11.23 -17.23
N THR A 38 -4.82 11.26 -16.23
CA THR A 38 -4.61 12.10 -15.03
C THR A 38 -5.12 11.44 -13.75
N VAL A 39 -4.58 11.90 -12.62
CA VAL A 39 -5.08 11.53 -11.28
C VAL A 39 -6.55 11.90 -11.09
N LEU A 40 -7.02 13.00 -11.69
CA LEU A 40 -8.43 13.42 -11.60
C LEU A 40 -9.34 12.45 -12.35
N GLU A 41 -8.96 12.04 -13.55
CA GLU A 41 -9.71 11.08 -14.36
C GLU A 41 -9.80 9.71 -13.66
N LEU A 42 -8.68 9.23 -13.09
CA LEU A 42 -8.66 8.02 -12.29
C LEU A 42 -9.57 8.14 -11.05
N ALA A 43 -9.57 9.28 -10.36
CA ALA A 43 -10.43 9.52 -9.21
C ALA A 43 -11.92 9.47 -9.60
N GLN A 44 -12.29 10.09 -10.72
CA GLN A 44 -13.66 10.06 -11.25
C GLN A 44 -14.08 8.63 -11.61
N ALA A 45 -13.22 7.87 -12.29
CA ALA A 45 -13.48 6.48 -12.67
C ALA A 45 -13.68 5.57 -11.44
N LEU A 46 -12.91 5.82 -10.37
CA LEU A 46 -13.01 5.10 -9.10
C LEU A 46 -14.04 5.68 -8.13
N LYS A 47 -14.85 6.68 -8.56
CA LYS A 47 -15.88 7.35 -7.76
C LYS A 47 -15.36 7.85 -6.41
N THR A 48 -14.17 8.45 -6.43
CA THR A 48 -13.51 9.02 -5.25
C THR A 48 -12.95 10.41 -5.57
N ASP A 49 -12.33 11.05 -4.59
CA ASP A 49 -11.72 12.36 -4.76
C ASP A 49 -10.22 12.28 -5.08
N ARG A 50 -9.70 13.37 -5.67
CA ARG A 50 -8.28 13.48 -6.04
C ARG A 50 -7.35 13.26 -4.83
N SER A 51 -7.73 13.73 -3.65
CA SER A 51 -6.91 13.62 -2.44
C SER A 51 -6.83 12.17 -1.95
N ALA A 52 -7.91 11.40 -2.09
CA ALA A 52 -7.91 9.97 -1.79
C ALA A 52 -7.01 9.17 -2.75
N ILE A 53 -7.03 9.47 -4.04
CA ILE A 53 -6.09 8.87 -5.00
C ILE A 53 -4.66 9.29 -4.69
N ALA A 54 -4.39 10.56 -4.41
CA ALA A 54 -3.05 11.02 -4.06
C ALA A 54 -2.49 10.30 -2.82
N ARG A 55 -3.30 10.14 -1.76
CA ARG A 55 -2.93 9.34 -0.58
C ARG A 55 -2.68 7.87 -0.91
N THR A 56 -3.48 7.30 -1.81
CA THR A 56 -3.29 5.93 -2.28
C THR A 56 -1.96 5.80 -3.03
N LEU A 57 -1.68 6.69 -3.98
CA LEU A 57 -0.45 6.69 -4.75
C LEU A 57 0.80 6.88 -3.87
N ALA A 58 0.72 7.68 -2.80
CA ALA A 58 1.83 7.88 -1.88
C ALA A 58 2.33 6.58 -1.23
N LEU A 59 1.51 5.53 -1.14
CA LEU A 59 1.89 4.25 -0.55
C LEU A 59 3.00 3.54 -1.35
N VAL A 60 3.22 3.88 -2.63
CA VAL A 60 4.33 3.29 -3.41
C VAL A 60 5.71 3.81 -2.98
N ASN A 61 5.75 4.91 -2.20
CA ASN A 61 6.99 5.49 -1.68
C ASN A 61 7.47 4.85 -0.37
N LEU A 62 6.75 3.84 0.13
CA LEU A 62 7.17 3.11 1.32
C LEU A 62 8.49 2.38 1.10
N ALA A 63 9.31 2.33 2.14
CA ALA A 63 10.55 1.56 2.11
C ALA A 63 10.27 0.08 1.79
N PRO A 64 11.11 -0.59 0.98
CA PRO A 64 10.86 -1.96 0.53
C PRO A 64 10.67 -2.98 1.65
N ASP A 65 11.35 -2.78 2.78
CA ASP A 65 11.23 -3.62 3.97
C ASP A 65 9.91 -3.42 4.71
N ILE A 66 9.35 -2.20 4.72
CA ILE A 66 8.00 -1.94 5.25
C ILE A 66 6.95 -2.68 4.41
N VAL A 67 7.05 -2.59 3.09
CA VAL A 67 6.17 -3.30 2.17
C VAL A 67 6.26 -4.80 2.43
N THR A 68 7.48 -5.34 2.51
CA THR A 68 7.74 -6.75 2.79
C THR A 68 7.12 -7.18 4.13
N ALA A 69 7.25 -6.38 5.18
CA ALA A 69 6.67 -6.69 6.49
C ALA A 69 5.14 -6.71 6.48
N VAL A 70 4.51 -5.81 5.72
CA VAL A 70 3.04 -5.83 5.53
C VAL A 70 2.60 -7.12 4.85
N PHE A 71 3.25 -7.52 3.77
CA PHE A 71 2.90 -8.73 3.02
C PHE A 71 3.23 -10.03 3.77
N ASN A 72 4.25 -10.03 4.63
CA ASN A 72 4.59 -11.18 5.46
C ASN A 72 3.77 -11.26 6.76
N GLY A 73 2.89 -10.29 7.03
CA GLY A 73 2.17 -10.21 8.30
C GLY A 73 3.06 -9.91 9.52
N THR A 74 4.30 -9.48 9.30
CA THR A 74 5.30 -9.16 10.34
C THR A 74 5.39 -7.65 10.62
N ALA A 75 4.52 -6.85 10.02
CA ALA A 75 4.48 -5.42 10.27
C ALA A 75 4.09 -5.13 11.74
N PRO A 76 4.75 -4.15 12.38
CA PRO A 76 4.45 -3.82 13.77
C PRO A 76 3.03 -3.24 13.90
N GLU A 77 2.39 -3.41 15.05
CA GLU A 77 1.04 -2.85 15.31
C GLU A 77 1.00 -1.31 15.21
N THR A 78 2.17 -0.66 15.33
CA THR A 78 2.36 0.77 15.13
C THR A 78 2.22 1.20 13.67
N LEU A 79 2.38 0.31 12.70
CA LEU A 79 2.16 0.57 11.29
C LEU A 79 0.66 0.40 10.99
N THR A 80 -0.07 1.51 10.97
CA THR A 80 -1.52 1.52 10.72
C THR A 80 -1.89 2.38 9.52
N MET A 81 -3.07 2.14 8.95
CA MET A 81 -3.63 2.99 7.90
C MET A 81 -3.75 4.46 8.34
N ALA A 82 -4.03 4.72 9.62
CA ALA A 82 -4.11 6.07 10.16
C ALA A 82 -2.76 6.79 10.13
N LYS A 83 -1.66 6.11 10.49
CA LYS A 83 -0.31 6.67 10.38
C LYS A 83 0.07 6.96 8.94
N LEU A 84 -0.19 6.01 8.03
CA LEU A 84 0.09 6.20 6.60
C LEU A 84 -0.71 7.36 6.00
N ALA A 85 -1.97 7.52 6.41
CA ALA A 85 -2.82 8.63 5.98
C ALA A 85 -2.36 10.00 6.52
N GLY A 86 -1.63 10.03 7.63
CA GLY A 86 -1.04 11.23 8.22
C GLY A 86 0.17 11.77 7.45
N GLY A 87 0.70 11.00 6.50
CA GLY A 87 1.88 11.34 5.71
C GLY A 87 2.96 10.27 5.81
N ILE A 88 3.75 10.16 4.75
CA ILE A 88 4.90 9.25 4.68
C ILE A 88 6.14 10.11 4.50
N PRO A 89 7.11 10.08 5.42
CA PRO A 89 8.38 10.77 5.25
C PRO A 89 9.09 10.33 3.96
N ASP A 90 9.78 11.24 3.29
CA ASP A 90 10.53 10.91 2.07
C ASP A 90 11.78 10.06 2.38
N ASP A 91 12.39 10.26 3.55
CA ASP A 91 13.54 9.47 4.01
C ASP A 91 13.12 8.14 4.62
N TRP A 92 13.69 7.04 4.14
CA TRP A 92 13.33 5.69 4.60
C TRP A 92 13.76 5.39 6.04
N ARG A 93 14.79 6.04 6.58
CA ARG A 93 15.13 5.87 8.00
C ARG A 93 14.06 6.54 8.87
N GLU A 94 13.62 7.74 8.51
CA GLU A 94 12.51 8.42 9.18
C GLU A 94 11.20 7.61 9.07
N GLN A 95 10.93 6.97 7.93
CA GLN A 95 9.79 6.06 7.81
C GLN A 95 9.86 4.90 8.82
N ARG A 96 11.02 4.24 8.94
CA ARG A 96 11.18 3.12 9.89
C ARG A 96 10.98 3.56 11.32
N GLU A 97 11.54 4.69 11.71
CA GLU A 97 11.33 5.28 13.04
C GLU A 97 9.85 5.61 13.29
N ALA A 98 9.19 6.28 12.33
CA ALA A 98 7.79 6.66 12.44
C ALA A 98 6.82 5.46 12.53
N PHE A 99 7.16 4.36 11.87
CA PHE A 99 6.34 3.16 11.81
C PHE A 99 6.76 2.06 12.81
N GLY A 100 7.83 2.26 13.57
CA GLY A 100 8.28 1.32 14.61
C GLY A 100 8.99 0.09 14.04
N MET A 101 9.81 0.28 13.01
CA MET A 101 10.62 -0.74 12.33
C MET A 101 12.12 -0.64 12.64
N THR A 102 12.47 -0.05 13.78
CA THR A 102 13.84 0.07 14.33
C THR A 102 14.02 -0.78 15.57
#